data_AF-A0A9J6E9I8-F1
#
_entry.id   AF-A0A9J6E9I8-F1
#
_cell.length_a   1.000
_cell.length_b   1.000
_cell.length_c   1.000
_cell.angle_alpha   90.00
_cell.angle_beta   90.00
_cell.angle_gamma   90.00
#
_symmetry.space_group_name_H-M   'P 1'
#
loop_
_entity.id
_entity.type
_entity.pdbx_description
1 polymer ?
#
loop_
_entity_poly.entity_id
_entity_poly.type
_entity_poly.pdbx_seq_one_letter_code
_entity_poly.pdbx_strand_id
1 'polypeptide(L)'
;MPCATRRICFEGIAKIVTCSIGVMGEVAKAFEHGHFTEMGNAQHVSMYLFYLLSGLVDVMTNCGFPFPPHTDYVTLLLAVTVEGLLFYFHLHGRPHLDVLVHTLLVYTVAAEAACIIAEMCRPRSVFASLGRAYFCLLQATWFWQVGFILYSPLPAHPAWDVHSHMDMMLAASVFTWHMMALLLYIGALGFVACAAYRMCGRCSDDASAGAQEAGDSGYKLVSGSELKLSGQEACAGDGGLLIHSAFSDYSNDDAFYS
;
A
#
# COMPACT_ATOMS: atom_id res chain seq x y z
N MET A 1 -22.17 10.12 19.85
CA MET A 1 -21.85 9.70 18.47
C MET A 1 -21.29 8.29 18.54
N PRO A 2 -21.88 7.28 17.89
CA PRO A 2 -21.43 5.91 18.04
C PRO A 2 -20.03 5.76 17.45
N CYS A 3 -19.12 5.26 18.28
CA CYS A 3 -17.76 4.91 17.94
C CYS A 3 -17.80 3.78 16.90
N ALA A 4 -17.77 4.13 15.61
CA ALA A 4 -17.58 3.16 14.53
C ALA A 4 -16.25 2.45 14.78
N THR A 5 -16.26 1.11 14.83
CA THR A 5 -15.11 0.21 15.00
C THR A 5 -13.89 0.73 14.24
N ARG A 6 -13.00 1.46 14.93
CA ARG A 6 -11.80 2.04 14.31
C ARG A 6 -10.81 0.91 14.06
N ARG A 7 -10.52 0.65 12.79
CA ARG A 7 -9.42 -0.25 12.42
C ARG A 7 -8.11 0.35 12.96
N ILE A 8 -7.21 -0.50 13.40
CA ILE A 8 -5.90 -0.09 13.90
C ILE A 8 -5.08 0.46 12.72
N CYS A 9 -4.53 1.67 12.84
CA CYS A 9 -3.63 2.26 11.85
C CYS A 9 -2.21 1.73 12.05
N PHE A 10 -1.95 0.53 11.53
CA PHE A 10 -0.64 -0.12 11.68
C PHE A 10 0.51 0.69 11.09
N GLU A 11 0.31 1.31 9.92
CA GLU A 11 1.33 2.13 9.26
C GLU A 11 1.74 3.33 10.13
N GLY A 12 0.78 4.11 10.61
CA GLY A 12 1.04 5.27 11.46
C GLY A 12 1.72 4.88 12.79
N ILE A 13 1.26 3.79 13.42
CA ILE A 13 1.89 3.28 14.65
C ILE A 13 3.34 2.84 14.39
N ALA A 14 3.60 2.12 13.28
CA ALA A 14 4.93 1.68 12.92
C ALA A 14 5.88 2.85 12.66
N LYS A 15 5.41 3.89 11.95
CA LYS A 15 6.16 5.15 11.76
C LYS A 15 6.51 5.79 13.10
N ILE A 16 5.54 5.95 14.00
CA ILE A 16 5.75 6.58 15.31
C ILE A 16 6.78 5.82 16.13
N VAL A 17 6.63 4.51 16.27
CA VAL A 17 7.51 3.67 17.10
C VAL A 17 8.93 3.69 16.54
N THR A 18 9.09 3.44 15.25
CA THR A 18 10.41 3.34 14.61
C THR A 18 11.14 4.69 14.65
N CYS A 19 10.45 5.78 14.35
CA CYS A 19 11.06 7.12 14.39
C CYS A 19 11.40 7.57 15.81
N SER A 20 10.58 7.22 16.80
CA SER A 20 10.90 7.52 18.21
C SER A 20 12.19 6.82 18.65
N ILE A 21 12.35 5.54 18.28
CA ILE A 21 13.58 4.78 18.53
C ILE A 21 14.78 5.41 17.80
N GLY A 22 14.59 5.80 16.53
CA GLY A 22 15.61 6.47 15.72
C GLY A 22 16.09 7.79 16.35
N VAL A 23 15.15 8.68 16.72
CA VAL A 23 15.47 9.94 17.42
C VAL A 23 16.22 9.67 18.72
N MET A 24 15.76 8.75 19.55
CA MET A 24 16.44 8.41 20.80
C MET A 24 17.86 7.91 20.56
N GLY A 25 18.06 7.03 19.57
CA GLY A 25 19.37 6.48 19.22
C GLY A 25 20.35 7.55 18.71
N GLU A 26 19.89 8.42 17.82
CA GLU A 26 20.73 9.50 17.26
C GLU A 26 21.04 10.58 18.29
N VAL A 27 20.07 10.98 19.13
CA VAL A 27 20.30 11.94 20.21
C VAL A 27 21.27 11.37 21.24
N ALA A 28 21.15 10.10 21.61
CA ALA A 28 22.09 9.46 22.54
C ALA A 28 23.53 9.45 21.99
N LYS A 29 23.70 9.27 20.67
CA LYS A 29 25.01 9.31 20.00
C LYS A 29 25.52 10.71 19.71
N ALA A 30 24.64 11.71 19.62
CA ALA A 30 24.99 13.08 19.27
C ALA A 30 25.74 13.82 20.40
N PHE A 31 25.65 13.32 21.64
CA PHE A 31 26.33 13.90 22.80
C PHE A 31 27.45 12.99 23.29
N GLU A 32 28.68 13.46 23.18
CA GLU A 32 29.83 12.85 23.84
C GLU A 32 30.31 13.81 24.94
N HIS A 33 30.38 13.34 26.20
CA HIS A 33 30.81 14.16 27.34
C HIS A 33 30.04 15.49 27.54
N GLY A 34 28.77 15.55 27.13
CA GLY A 34 27.93 16.76 27.25
C GLY A 34 28.12 17.80 26.15
N HIS A 35 28.95 17.53 25.14
CA HIS A 35 29.11 18.37 23.96
C HIS A 35 28.47 17.73 22.73
N PHE A 36 27.88 18.57 21.88
CA PHE A 36 27.35 18.14 20.59
C PHE A 36 28.52 17.89 19.61
N THR A 37 28.75 16.65 19.23
CA THR A 37 29.96 16.24 18.48
C THR A 37 29.69 15.90 17.02
N GLU A 38 28.48 15.49 16.67
CA GLU A 38 28.16 14.85 15.37
C GLU A 38 27.01 15.57 14.64
N MET A 39 27.33 16.49 13.72
CA MET A 39 26.33 17.17 12.87
C MET A 39 25.53 16.21 11.99
N GLY A 40 26.09 15.05 11.62
CA GLY A 40 25.38 14.01 10.86
C GLY A 40 24.15 13.48 11.61
N ASN A 41 24.25 13.36 12.94
CA ASN A 41 23.15 12.88 13.77
C ASN A 41 21.99 13.89 13.79
N ALA A 42 22.24 15.19 13.65
CA ALA A 42 21.17 16.19 13.54
C ALA A 42 20.37 16.06 12.24
N GLN A 43 21.01 15.66 11.13
CA GLN A 43 20.31 15.39 9.86
C GLN A 43 19.40 14.17 10.01
N HIS A 44 19.89 13.07 10.59
CA HIS A 44 19.06 11.88 10.84
C HIS A 44 17.92 12.14 11.83
N VAL A 45 18.16 12.88 12.91
CA VAL A 45 17.09 13.31 13.85
C VAL A 45 16.02 14.10 13.09
N SER A 46 16.43 15.04 12.25
CA SER A 46 15.48 15.83 11.44
C SER A 46 14.62 14.91 10.55
N MET A 47 15.25 13.99 9.82
CA MET A 47 14.54 13.01 9.00
C MET A 47 13.51 12.20 9.82
N TYR A 48 13.91 11.65 10.97
CA TYR A 48 13.00 10.90 11.83
C TYR A 48 11.84 11.74 12.36
N LEU A 49 12.05 13.02 12.67
CA LEU A 49 10.98 13.89 13.17
C LEU A 49 9.89 14.14 12.12
N PHE A 50 10.24 14.27 10.84
CA PHE A 50 9.23 14.42 9.78
C PHE A 50 8.44 13.13 9.54
N TYR A 51 9.10 11.97 9.58
CA TYR A 51 8.40 10.68 9.50
C TYR A 51 7.55 10.39 10.74
N LEU A 52 8.00 10.81 11.93
CA LEU A 52 7.20 10.78 13.17
C LEU A 52 5.93 11.63 13.02
N LEU A 53 6.06 12.84 12.46
CA LEU A 53 4.92 13.72 12.19
C LEU A 53 3.93 13.09 11.20
N SER A 54 4.41 12.49 10.11
CA SER A 54 3.57 11.75 9.17
C SER A 54 2.81 10.61 9.87
N GLY A 55 3.49 9.82 10.71
CA GLY A 55 2.84 8.74 11.48
C GLY A 55 1.78 9.25 12.46
N LEU A 56 2.00 10.39 13.11
CA LEU A 56 1.00 11.03 13.97
C LEU A 56 -0.24 11.45 13.17
N VAL A 57 -0.04 12.04 11.99
CA VAL A 57 -1.14 12.44 11.10
C VAL A 57 -1.93 11.22 10.63
N ASP A 58 -1.28 10.11 10.28
CA ASP A 58 -1.96 8.88 9.88
C ASP A 58 -2.87 8.34 11.00
N VAL A 59 -2.34 8.27 12.23
CA VAL A 59 -3.10 7.81 13.41
C VAL A 59 -4.25 8.76 13.73
N MET A 60 -4.02 10.07 13.72
CA MET A 60 -5.05 11.07 14.01
C MET A 60 -6.16 11.08 12.95
N THR A 61 -5.80 10.94 11.67
CA THR A 61 -6.76 10.83 10.56
C THR A 61 -7.60 9.56 10.70
N ASN A 62 -6.99 8.43 11.00
CA ASN A 62 -7.70 7.18 11.31
C ASN A 62 -8.56 7.31 12.58
N CYS A 63 -8.15 8.17 13.50
CA CYS A 63 -8.92 8.58 14.67
C CYS A 63 -9.97 9.69 14.39
N GLY A 64 -10.34 9.92 13.14
CA GLY A 64 -11.43 10.82 12.77
C GLY A 64 -11.18 12.28 13.14
N PHE A 65 -9.92 12.69 13.31
CA PHE A 65 -9.58 14.10 13.45
C PHE A 65 -9.92 14.84 12.14
N PRO A 66 -10.54 16.04 12.20
CA PRO A 66 -11.06 16.73 11.03
C PRO A 66 -9.97 17.45 10.21
N PHE A 67 -9.00 16.69 9.68
CA PHE A 67 -8.03 17.23 8.75
C PHE A 67 -8.63 17.51 7.37
N PRO A 68 -8.08 18.47 6.60
CA PRO A 68 -8.37 18.59 5.18
C PRO A 68 -8.12 17.26 4.43
N PRO A 69 -8.83 17.00 3.33
CA PRO A 69 -8.57 15.83 2.50
C PRO A 69 -7.09 15.72 2.09
N HIS A 70 -6.55 14.50 2.06
CA HIS A 70 -5.17 14.19 1.64
C HIS A 70 -4.04 14.70 2.54
N THR A 71 -4.34 15.09 3.78
CA THR A 71 -3.31 15.54 4.74
C THR A 71 -2.27 14.44 5.05
N ASP A 72 -2.69 13.18 5.04
CA ASP A 72 -1.83 11.98 5.09
C ASP A 72 -0.80 11.96 3.94
N TYR A 73 -1.25 12.16 2.70
CA TYR A 73 -0.36 12.24 1.53
C TYR A 73 0.60 13.42 1.61
N VAL A 74 0.12 14.60 2.01
CA VAL A 74 0.95 15.82 2.10
C VAL A 74 2.04 15.67 3.15
N THR A 75 1.72 15.12 4.31
CA THR A 75 2.72 14.94 5.38
C THR A 75 3.73 13.83 5.04
N LEU A 76 3.31 12.77 4.36
CA LEU A 76 4.24 11.76 3.83
C LEU A 76 5.15 12.35 2.75
N LEU A 77 4.59 13.09 1.80
CA LEU A 77 5.36 13.77 0.74
C LEU A 77 6.40 14.74 1.33
N LEU A 78 6.02 15.48 2.37
CA LEU A 78 6.93 16.37 3.07
C LEU A 78 8.10 15.58 3.72
N ALA A 79 7.81 14.45 4.37
CA ALA A 79 8.84 13.61 4.97
C ALA A 79 9.83 13.06 3.93
N VAL A 80 9.32 12.49 2.83
CA VAL A 80 10.13 11.98 1.71
C VAL A 80 10.94 13.10 1.04
N THR A 81 10.36 14.30 0.90
CA THR A 81 11.07 15.46 0.32
C THR A 81 12.23 15.92 1.22
N VAL A 82 12.00 16.01 2.53
CA VAL A 82 13.06 16.37 3.49
C VAL A 82 14.17 15.32 3.51
N GLU A 83 13.82 14.03 3.50
CA GLU A 83 14.79 12.94 3.37
C GLU A 83 15.67 13.12 2.13
N GLY A 84 15.07 13.35 0.95
CA GLY A 84 15.81 13.56 -0.29
C GLY A 84 16.75 14.76 -0.24
N LEU A 85 16.30 15.87 0.36
CA LEU A 85 17.14 17.05 0.55
C LEU A 85 18.33 16.77 1.48
N LEU A 86 18.09 16.09 2.60
CA LEU A 86 19.14 15.75 3.57
C LEU A 86 20.18 14.82 2.96
N PHE A 87 19.76 13.77 2.23
CA PHE A 87 20.69 12.89 1.53
C PHE A 87 21.51 13.63 0.49
N TYR A 88 20.88 14.50 -0.30
CA TYR A 88 21.60 15.26 -1.33
C TYR A 88 22.72 16.13 -0.74
N PHE A 89 22.45 16.85 0.35
CA PHE A 89 23.45 17.72 0.98
C PHE A 89 24.51 16.94 1.78
N HIS A 90 24.24 15.69 2.17
CA HIS A 90 25.18 14.83 2.88
C HIS A 90 26.38 14.36 2.03
N LEU A 91 26.30 14.43 0.70
CA LEU A 91 27.29 13.81 -0.20
C LEU A 91 28.58 14.62 -0.40
N HIS A 92 28.60 15.89 0.01
CA HIS A 92 29.76 16.74 -0.22
C HIS A 92 31.01 16.22 0.50
N GLY A 93 32.08 15.96 -0.27
CA GLY A 93 33.36 15.48 0.26
C GLY A 93 33.43 13.98 0.53
N ARG A 94 32.41 13.19 0.14
CA ARG A 94 32.41 11.73 0.28
C ARG A 94 33.16 11.03 -0.88
N PRO A 95 33.69 9.80 -0.67
CA PRO A 95 34.26 8.98 -1.73
C PRO A 95 33.28 8.67 -2.88
N HIS A 96 33.79 8.32 -4.05
CA HIS A 96 32.97 8.15 -5.25
C HIS A 96 31.90 7.06 -5.15
N LEU A 97 32.21 5.92 -4.54
CA LEU A 97 31.23 4.85 -4.32
C LEU A 97 30.10 5.30 -3.38
N ASP A 98 30.46 5.98 -2.29
CA ASP A 98 29.52 6.53 -1.30
C ASP A 98 28.56 7.53 -1.95
N VAL A 99 29.10 8.45 -2.75
CA VAL A 99 28.29 9.39 -3.55
C VAL A 99 27.36 8.65 -4.51
N LEU A 100 27.85 7.62 -5.23
CA LEU A 100 27.04 6.87 -6.19
C LEU A 100 25.85 6.19 -5.52
N VAL A 101 26.09 5.39 -4.48
CA VAL A 101 25.04 4.58 -3.86
C VAL A 101 23.94 5.43 -3.21
N HIS A 102 24.32 6.58 -2.63
CA HIS A 102 23.34 7.53 -2.11
C HIS A 102 22.68 8.37 -3.21
N THR A 103 23.36 8.67 -4.31
CA THR A 103 22.73 9.35 -5.46
C THR A 103 21.60 8.48 -6.06
N LEU A 104 21.83 7.16 -6.15
CA LEU A 104 20.78 6.21 -6.53
C LEU A 104 19.60 6.28 -5.56
N LEU A 105 19.87 6.36 -4.25
CA LEU A 105 18.82 6.54 -3.24
C LEU A 105 18.04 7.85 -3.44
N VAL A 106 18.71 8.98 -3.69
CA VAL A 106 18.05 10.26 -3.99
C VAL A 106 17.13 10.15 -5.19
N TYR A 107 17.53 9.45 -6.26
CA TYR A 107 16.64 9.21 -7.40
C TYR A 107 15.44 8.33 -7.05
N THR A 108 15.61 7.32 -6.19
CA THR A 108 14.46 6.50 -5.73
C THR A 108 13.48 7.30 -4.88
N VAL A 109 13.98 8.16 -3.98
CA VAL A 109 13.18 9.06 -3.15
C VAL A 109 12.39 10.05 -4.03
N ALA A 110 13.03 10.60 -5.07
CA ALA A 110 12.36 11.49 -6.02
C ALA A 110 11.26 10.78 -6.80
N ALA A 111 11.49 9.53 -7.22
CA ALA A 111 10.48 8.71 -7.89
C ALA A 111 9.33 8.33 -6.92
N GLU A 112 9.63 8.03 -5.66
CA GLU A 112 8.61 7.82 -4.62
C GLU A 112 7.74 9.06 -4.43
N ALA A 113 8.34 10.24 -4.29
CA ALA A 113 7.60 11.50 -4.19
C ALA A 113 6.68 11.72 -5.38
N ALA A 114 7.15 11.44 -6.60
CA ALA A 114 6.31 11.51 -7.81
C ALA A 114 5.14 10.51 -7.77
N CYS A 115 5.36 9.29 -7.28
CA CYS A 115 4.30 8.29 -7.11
C CYS A 115 3.30 8.67 -6.02
N ILE A 116 3.74 9.26 -4.91
CA ILE A 116 2.86 9.80 -3.86
C ILE A 116 1.95 10.88 -4.46
N ILE A 117 2.50 11.82 -5.24
CA ILE A 117 1.71 12.85 -5.93
C ILE A 117 0.74 12.21 -6.93
N ALA A 118 1.18 11.23 -7.71
CA ALA A 118 0.34 10.55 -8.69
C ALA A 118 -0.83 9.81 -8.04
N GLU A 119 -0.59 9.16 -6.89
CA GLU A 119 -1.62 8.47 -6.11
C GLU A 119 -2.56 9.45 -5.43
N MET A 120 -2.05 10.56 -4.87
CA MET A 120 -2.86 11.64 -4.31
C MET A 120 -3.83 12.22 -5.36
N CYS A 121 -3.35 12.45 -6.58
CA CYS A 121 -4.18 12.94 -7.69
C CYS A 121 -5.13 11.88 -8.26
N ARG A 122 -4.79 10.59 -8.16
CA ARG A 122 -5.60 9.47 -8.67
C ARG A 122 -5.67 8.31 -7.67
N PRO A 123 -6.40 8.46 -6.53
CA PRO A 123 -6.39 7.45 -5.46
C PRO A 123 -7.00 6.10 -5.83
N ARG A 124 -7.76 6.03 -6.94
CA ARG A 124 -8.36 4.78 -7.45
C ARG A 124 -7.43 4.03 -8.41
N SER A 125 -6.28 4.60 -8.75
CA SER A 125 -5.35 4.01 -9.71
C SER A 125 -4.45 2.99 -9.02
N VAL A 126 -4.70 1.70 -9.29
CA VAL A 126 -3.88 0.60 -8.76
C VAL A 126 -2.39 0.79 -9.11
N PHE A 127 -2.08 1.25 -10.33
CA PHE A 127 -0.69 1.51 -10.74
C PHE A 127 -0.03 2.63 -9.93
N ALA A 128 -0.77 3.64 -9.50
CA ALA A 128 -0.21 4.72 -8.68
C ALA A 128 0.16 4.19 -7.28
N SER A 129 -0.75 3.43 -6.65
CA SER A 129 -0.51 2.79 -5.35
C SER A 129 0.62 1.75 -5.42
N LEU A 130 0.68 0.94 -6.48
CA LEU A 130 1.77 -0.02 -6.69
C LEU A 130 3.11 0.69 -6.92
N GLY A 131 3.11 1.80 -7.66
CA GLY A 131 4.30 2.62 -7.86
C GLY A 131 4.84 3.16 -6.55
N ARG A 132 3.98 3.75 -5.70
CA ARG A 132 4.38 4.21 -4.37
C ARG A 132 4.94 3.06 -3.53
N ALA A 133 4.24 1.93 -3.47
CA ALA A 133 4.70 0.75 -2.72
C ALA A 133 6.05 0.21 -3.24
N TYR A 134 6.24 0.18 -4.56
CA TYR A 134 7.48 -0.26 -5.20
C TYR A 134 8.67 0.64 -4.84
N PHE A 135 8.53 1.96 -5.01
CA PHE A 135 9.63 2.88 -4.70
C PHE A 135 9.91 2.99 -3.20
N CYS A 136 8.88 2.91 -2.35
CA CYS A 136 9.05 2.82 -0.90
C CYS A 136 9.86 1.58 -0.49
N LEU A 137 9.53 0.41 -1.05
CA LEU A 137 10.29 -0.82 -0.80
C LEU A 137 11.72 -0.72 -1.35
N LEU A 138 11.88 -0.18 -2.57
CA LEU A 138 13.18 0.00 -3.20
C LEU A 138 14.08 0.91 -2.38
N GLN A 139 13.58 2.09 -1.98
CA GLN A 139 14.32 3.02 -1.12
C GLN A 139 14.73 2.34 0.19
N ALA A 140 13.78 1.75 0.93
CA ALA A 140 14.04 1.19 2.25
C ALA A 140 15.06 0.03 2.22
N THR A 141 14.88 -0.90 1.27
CA THR A 141 15.77 -2.06 1.14
C THR A 141 17.12 -1.68 0.54
N TRP A 142 17.16 -0.70 -0.37
CA TRP A 142 18.42 -0.17 -0.88
C TRP A 142 19.20 0.55 0.21
N PHE A 143 18.56 1.40 1.03
CA PHE A 143 19.21 2.06 2.16
C PHE A 143 19.88 1.05 3.10
N TRP A 144 19.19 -0.05 3.40
CA TRP A 144 19.77 -1.16 4.16
C TRP A 144 21.00 -1.75 3.46
N GLN A 145 20.90 -2.02 2.15
CA GLN A 145 22.01 -2.56 1.37
C GLN A 145 23.21 -1.61 1.26
N VAL A 146 22.99 -0.29 1.19
CA VAL A 146 24.05 0.73 1.29
C VAL A 146 24.83 0.58 2.60
N GLY A 147 24.13 0.34 3.71
CA GLY A 147 24.75 0.05 4.99
C GLY A 147 25.71 -1.15 4.93
N PHE A 148 25.34 -2.23 4.22
CA PHE A 148 26.22 -3.38 4.02
C PHE A 148 27.38 -3.10 3.06
N ILE A 149 27.17 -2.30 2.01
CA ILE A 149 28.23 -1.93 1.06
C ILE A 149 29.32 -1.12 1.79
N LEU A 150 28.92 -0.11 2.57
CA LEU A 150 29.86 0.82 3.21
C LEU A 150 30.38 0.33 4.56
N TYR A 151 29.60 -0.45 5.30
CA TYR A 151 29.89 -0.82 6.69
C TYR A 151 29.64 -2.31 6.98
N SER A 152 29.94 -3.19 6.02
CA SER A 152 29.71 -4.65 6.16
C SER A 152 30.18 -5.19 7.51
N PRO A 153 29.27 -5.73 8.36
CA PRO A 153 29.65 -6.33 9.63
C PRO A 153 30.19 -7.75 9.46
N LEU A 154 30.20 -8.30 8.23
CA LEU A 154 30.53 -9.69 7.95
C LEU A 154 32.05 -9.86 7.76
N PRO A 155 32.74 -10.63 8.62
CA PRO A 155 34.20 -10.72 8.60
C PRO A 155 34.78 -11.50 7.41
N ALA A 156 33.95 -12.25 6.67
CA ALA A 156 34.39 -13.16 5.61
C ALA A 156 34.38 -12.55 4.19
N HIS A 157 33.82 -11.36 4.01
CA HIS A 157 33.71 -10.74 2.69
C HIS A 157 34.73 -9.62 2.51
N PRO A 158 35.43 -9.55 1.35
CA PRO A 158 36.28 -8.41 1.06
C PRO A 158 35.44 -7.13 1.09
N ALA A 159 35.94 -6.12 1.81
CA ALA A 159 35.29 -4.82 1.88
C ALA A 159 35.27 -4.18 0.49
N TRP A 160 34.22 -3.41 0.20
CA TRP A 160 34.13 -2.62 -1.02
C TRP A 160 35.19 -1.52 -0.99
N ASP A 161 35.91 -1.34 -2.09
CA ASP A 161 36.82 -0.23 -2.27
C ASP A 161 36.05 1.00 -2.77
N VAL A 162 35.91 1.98 -1.88
CA VAL A 162 35.16 3.21 -2.14
C VAL A 162 35.78 4.12 -3.22
N HIS A 163 37.01 3.84 -3.64
CA HIS A 163 37.72 4.52 -4.73
C HIS A 163 37.84 3.66 -6.00
N SER A 164 37.39 2.40 -5.97
CA SER A 164 37.44 1.49 -7.12
C SER A 164 36.32 1.77 -8.11
N HIS A 165 36.68 2.03 -9.37
CA HIS A 165 35.70 2.15 -10.45
C HIS A 165 34.93 0.83 -10.71
N MET A 166 35.58 -0.31 -10.51
CA MET A 166 34.95 -1.62 -10.68
C MET A 166 33.82 -1.82 -9.67
N ASP A 167 34.07 -1.43 -8.42
CA ASP A 167 33.11 -1.53 -7.31
C ASP A 167 31.93 -0.58 -7.56
N MET A 168 32.17 0.59 -8.13
CA MET A 168 31.10 1.49 -8.57
C MET A 168 30.22 0.86 -9.65
N MET A 169 30.82 0.25 -10.69
CA MET A 169 30.07 -0.42 -11.75
C MET A 169 29.27 -1.62 -11.21
N LEU A 170 29.85 -2.37 -10.27
CA LEU A 170 29.19 -3.48 -9.61
C LEU A 170 28.02 -2.99 -8.76
N ALA A 171 28.19 -1.93 -7.98
CA ALA A 171 27.12 -1.35 -7.16
C ALA A 171 25.94 -0.87 -8.02
N ALA A 172 26.22 -0.21 -9.15
CA ALA A 172 25.17 0.18 -10.11
C ALA A 172 24.44 -1.04 -10.69
N SER A 173 25.18 -2.10 -11.03
CA SER A 173 24.56 -3.35 -11.54
C SER A 173 23.69 -4.00 -10.47
N VAL A 174 24.17 -4.11 -9.24
CA VAL A 174 23.45 -4.65 -8.09
C VAL A 174 22.15 -3.89 -7.84
N PHE A 175 22.18 -2.56 -7.93
CA PHE A 175 20.97 -1.74 -7.83
C PHE A 175 19.92 -2.10 -8.90
N THR A 176 20.33 -2.31 -10.16
CA THR A 176 19.39 -2.71 -11.23
C THR A 176 18.82 -4.11 -11.04
N TRP A 177 19.62 -5.06 -10.53
CA TRP A 177 19.12 -6.39 -10.18
C TRP A 177 18.16 -6.34 -9.00
N HIS A 178 18.42 -5.47 -8.03
CA HIS A 178 17.54 -5.23 -6.89
C HIS A 178 16.19 -4.65 -7.33
N MET A 179 16.20 -3.67 -8.25
CA MET A 179 14.98 -3.18 -8.90
C MET A 179 14.18 -4.30 -9.57
N MET A 180 14.86 -5.13 -10.39
CA MET A 180 14.23 -6.27 -11.05
C MET A 180 13.63 -7.25 -10.05
N ALA A 181 14.37 -7.59 -8.97
CA ALA A 181 13.91 -8.50 -7.94
C ALA A 181 12.65 -7.97 -7.23
N LEU A 182 12.61 -6.68 -6.87
CA LEU A 182 11.44 -6.07 -6.25
C LEU A 182 10.23 -6.01 -7.19
N LEU A 183 10.46 -5.76 -8.47
CA LEU A 183 9.39 -5.76 -9.47
C LEU A 183 8.76 -7.15 -9.59
N LEU A 184 9.58 -8.20 -9.65
CA LEU A 184 9.12 -9.59 -9.66
C LEU A 184 8.41 -9.96 -8.35
N TYR A 185 8.90 -9.50 -7.20
CA TYR A 185 8.30 -9.73 -5.90
C TYR A 185 6.89 -9.13 -5.80
N ILE A 186 6.73 -7.84 -6.12
CA ILE A 186 5.41 -7.18 -6.10
C ILE A 186 4.49 -7.78 -7.16
N GLY A 187 5.01 -8.10 -8.35
CA GLY A 187 4.27 -8.79 -9.40
C GLY A 187 3.74 -10.16 -8.94
N ALA A 188 4.56 -10.95 -8.24
CA ALA A 188 4.17 -12.23 -7.68
C ALA A 188 3.11 -12.08 -6.58
N LEU A 189 3.25 -11.10 -5.68
CA LEU A 189 2.24 -10.79 -4.66
C LEU A 189 0.90 -10.39 -5.30
N GLY A 190 0.94 -9.53 -6.33
CA GLY A 190 -0.24 -9.13 -7.08
C GLY A 190 -0.90 -10.30 -7.81
N PHE A 191 -0.11 -11.20 -8.40
CA PHE A 191 -0.61 -12.41 -9.04
C PHE A 191 -1.27 -13.36 -8.04
N VAL A 192 -0.63 -13.61 -6.89
CA VAL A 192 -1.17 -14.46 -5.82
C VAL A 192 -2.47 -13.88 -5.28
N ALA A 193 -2.52 -12.57 -5.04
CA ALA A 193 -3.74 -11.90 -4.61
C ALA A 193 -4.85 -12.06 -5.66
N CYS A 194 -4.57 -11.80 -6.93
CA CYS A 194 -5.54 -11.95 -8.02
C CYS A 194 -6.05 -13.41 -8.14
N ALA A 195 -5.14 -14.39 -8.07
CA ALA A 195 -5.49 -15.80 -8.10
C ALA A 195 -6.38 -16.18 -6.90
N ALA A 196 -6.05 -15.74 -5.69
CA ALA A 196 -6.85 -15.97 -4.49
C ALA A 196 -8.25 -15.33 -4.62
N TYR A 197 -8.34 -14.09 -5.07
CA TYR A 197 -9.63 -13.42 -5.31
C TYR A 197 -10.49 -14.16 -6.33
N ARG A 198 -9.89 -14.64 -7.44
CA ARG A 198 -10.60 -15.41 -8.46
C ARG A 198 -11.04 -16.79 -7.97
N MET A 199 -10.21 -17.46 -7.16
CA MET A 199 -10.55 -18.76 -6.58
C MET A 199 -11.67 -18.64 -5.54
N CYS A 200 -11.64 -17.63 -4.67
CA CYS A 200 -12.71 -17.38 -3.70
C CYS A 200 -14.01 -16.90 -4.37
N GLY A 201 -13.92 -16.09 -5.43
CA GLY A 201 -15.07 -15.70 -6.25
C GLY A 201 -15.75 -16.92 -6.86
N ARG A 202 -14.96 -17.78 -7.53
CA ARG A 202 -15.47 -19.02 -8.12
C ARG A 202 -16.10 -19.96 -7.09
N CYS A 203 -15.49 -20.13 -5.90
CA CYS A 203 -16.09 -20.94 -4.83
C CYS A 203 -17.42 -20.37 -4.33
N SER A 204 -17.57 -19.04 -4.30
CA SER A 204 -18.82 -18.38 -3.88
C SER A 204 -19.91 -18.57 -4.93
N ASP A 205 -19.55 -18.43 -6.21
CA ASP A 205 -20.45 -18.66 -7.35
C ASP A 205 -20.93 -20.11 -7.38
N ASP A 206 -20.01 -21.08 -7.27
CA ASP A 206 -20.32 -22.51 -7.22
C ASP A 206 -21.24 -22.87 -6.02
N ALA A 207 -20.98 -22.28 -4.84
CA ALA A 207 -21.82 -22.48 -3.66
C ALA A 207 -23.23 -21.91 -3.84
N SER A 208 -23.37 -20.75 -4.49
CA SER A 208 -24.65 -20.13 -4.78
C SER A 208 -25.46 -20.92 -5.81
N ALA A 209 -24.81 -21.45 -6.85
CA ALA A 209 -25.43 -22.30 -7.86
C ALA A 209 -25.93 -23.62 -7.24
N GLY A 210 -25.11 -24.26 -6.39
CA GLY A 210 -25.50 -25.48 -5.68
C GLY A 210 -26.68 -25.27 -4.72
N ALA A 211 -26.75 -24.12 -4.04
CA ALA A 211 -27.89 -23.77 -3.19
C ALA A 211 -29.18 -23.56 -4.00
N GLN A 212 -29.08 -22.96 -5.19
CA GLN A 212 -30.21 -22.74 -6.08
C GLN A 212 -30.74 -24.05 -6.69
N GLU A 213 -29.87 -24.99 -7.10
CA GLU A 213 -30.29 -26.33 -7.55
C GLU A 213 -30.93 -27.16 -6.43
N ALA A 214 -30.39 -27.10 -5.21
CA ALA A 214 -30.98 -27.78 -4.05
C ALA A 214 -32.38 -27.23 -3.70
N GLY A 215 -32.57 -25.91 -3.80
CA GLY A 215 -33.88 -25.26 -3.67
C GLY A 215 -34.84 -25.65 -4.79
N ASP A 216 -34.34 -25.78 -6.02
CA ASP A 216 -35.12 -26.19 -7.19
C ASP A 216 -35.66 -27.63 -7.05
N SER A 217 -34.78 -28.53 -6.62
CA SER A 217 -35.14 -29.93 -6.38
C SER A 217 -36.11 -30.09 -5.20
N GLY A 218 -35.94 -29.27 -4.14
CA GLY A 218 -36.83 -29.23 -2.99
C GLY A 218 -38.28 -28.83 -3.34
N TYR A 219 -38.47 -27.82 -4.20
CA TYR A 219 -39.84 -27.48 -4.63
C TYR A 219 -40.47 -28.57 -5.51
N LYS A 220 -39.68 -29.27 -6.35
CA LYS A 220 -40.19 -30.36 -7.18
C LYS A 220 -40.69 -31.52 -6.33
N LEU A 221 -40.00 -31.86 -5.25
CA LEU A 221 -40.40 -32.91 -4.32
C LEU A 221 -41.66 -32.53 -3.51
N VAL A 222 -41.77 -31.27 -3.07
CA VAL A 222 -42.98 -30.78 -2.38
C VAL A 222 -44.18 -30.70 -3.33
N SER A 223 -43.99 -30.25 -4.57
CA SER A 223 -45.05 -30.15 -5.58
C SER A 223 -45.48 -31.51 -6.15
N GLY A 224 -44.61 -32.52 -6.10
CA GLY A 224 -44.94 -33.91 -6.45
C GLY A 224 -45.76 -34.66 -5.39
N SER A 225 -46.03 -34.02 -4.24
CA SER A 225 -46.95 -34.55 -3.24
C SER A 225 -48.38 -34.15 -3.63
N GLU A 226 -49.15 -35.07 -4.24
CA GLU A 226 -50.56 -34.81 -4.61
C GLU A 226 -51.37 -34.36 -3.38
N LEU A 227 -51.68 -33.06 -3.32
CA LEU A 227 -52.71 -32.51 -2.45
C LEU A 227 -54.07 -32.94 -3.01
N LYS A 228 -54.59 -34.05 -2.49
CA LYS A 228 -56.00 -34.43 -2.60
C LYS A 228 -56.85 -33.37 -1.89
N LEU A 229 -57.20 -32.29 -2.60
CA LEU A 229 -58.39 -31.50 -2.25
C LEU A 229 -59.58 -32.07 -3.03
N SER A 230 -60.34 -32.90 -2.31
CA SER A 230 -61.74 -33.20 -2.62
C SER A 230 -62.53 -31.90 -2.71
N GLY A 231 -63.41 -31.82 -3.70
CA GLY A 231 -63.97 -30.58 -4.23
C GLY A 231 -64.98 -29.87 -3.34
N GLN A 232 -65.34 -28.65 -3.79
CA GLN A 232 -66.71 -28.17 -3.74
C GLN A 232 -66.92 -27.02 -4.74
N GLU A 233 -68.18 -26.89 -5.14
CA GLU A 233 -68.71 -26.33 -6.38
C GLU A 233 -68.69 -24.79 -6.51
N ALA A 234 -69.07 -24.39 -7.74
CA ALA A 234 -69.29 -23.07 -8.29
C ALA A 234 -70.11 -22.08 -7.44
N CYS A 235 -69.89 -20.78 -7.68
CA CYS A 235 -70.95 -19.84 -8.03
C CYS A 235 -70.38 -18.56 -8.66
N ALA A 236 -71.01 -18.15 -9.78
CA ALA A 236 -70.77 -16.94 -10.52
C ALA A 236 -71.22 -15.67 -9.77
N GLY A 237 -70.59 -14.53 -10.06
CA GLY A 237 -71.01 -13.22 -9.58
C GLY A 237 -70.26 -12.09 -10.27
N ASP A 238 -70.98 -11.39 -11.13
CA ASP A 238 -70.64 -10.23 -11.94
C ASP A 238 -70.19 -9.00 -11.11
N GLY A 239 -69.39 -8.11 -11.71
CA GLY A 239 -68.99 -6.83 -11.08
C GLY A 239 -67.62 -6.32 -11.52
N GLY A 240 -67.59 -5.51 -12.56
CA GLY A 240 -66.37 -4.91 -13.09
C GLY A 240 -65.70 -3.89 -12.16
N LEU A 241 -64.38 -3.72 -12.36
CA LEU A 241 -63.72 -2.44 -12.15
C LEU A 241 -62.45 -2.35 -13.01
N LEU A 242 -62.48 -1.37 -13.91
CA LEU A 242 -61.36 -0.85 -14.70
C LEU A 242 -60.33 -0.19 -13.77
N ILE A 243 -59.04 -0.53 -13.90
CA ILE A 243 -57.95 0.45 -13.79
C ILE A 243 -56.91 0.16 -14.89
N HIS A 244 -56.59 1.23 -15.60
CA HIS A 244 -55.83 1.32 -16.84
C HIS A 244 -54.37 1.72 -16.55
N SER A 245 -53.45 1.15 -17.35
CA SER A 245 -52.15 1.68 -17.80
C SER A 245 -51.08 2.25 -16.85
N ALA A 246 -49.84 1.76 -17.00
CA ALA A 246 -48.71 2.48 -17.64
C ALA A 246 -47.47 1.55 -17.67
N PHE A 247 -46.96 1.16 -18.85
CA PHE A 247 -45.73 1.68 -19.50
C PHE A 247 -44.48 1.58 -18.61
N SER A 248 -43.29 1.16 -19.03
CA SER A 248 -42.70 0.58 -20.26
C SER A 248 -41.24 0.35 -19.91
N ASP A 249 -40.62 -0.66 -20.51
CA ASP A 249 -39.20 -0.78 -20.87
C ASP A 249 -38.12 0.02 -20.12
N TYR A 250 -37.18 -0.71 -19.53
CA TYR A 250 -35.77 -0.29 -19.57
C TYR A 250 -34.90 -1.46 -20.02
N SER A 251 -34.52 -1.39 -21.29
CA SER A 251 -33.55 -2.24 -21.97
C SER A 251 -32.15 -1.67 -21.77
N ASN A 252 -31.19 -2.56 -21.53
CA ASN A 252 -29.74 -2.50 -21.82
C ASN A 252 -29.03 -1.14 -21.75
N ASP A 253 -28.07 -1.04 -20.84
CA ASP A 253 -26.79 -0.37 -21.08
C ASP A 253 -25.69 -1.01 -20.21
N ASP A 254 -25.07 -2.07 -20.73
CA ASP A 254 -23.76 -2.57 -20.26
C ASP A 254 -22.85 -2.75 -21.48
N ALA A 255 -22.23 -1.64 -21.88
CA ALA A 255 -21.12 -1.62 -22.82
C ALA A 255 -19.94 -0.88 -22.17
N PHE A 256 -19.05 -1.64 -21.53
CA PHE A 256 -17.76 -1.11 -21.08
C PHE A 256 -16.65 -2.15 -21.29
N TYR A 257 -16.02 -2.10 -22.47
CA TYR A 257 -14.65 -2.56 -22.73
C TYR A 257 -14.05 -1.71 -23.84
N SER A 258 -13.17 -0.76 -23.48
CA SER A 258 -12.02 -0.28 -24.23
C SER A 258 -11.14 0.57 -23.32
#